data_AF-L1NY12-F1
#
_entry.id   AF-L1NY12-F1
#
_cell.length_a   1.000
_cell.length_b   1.000
_cell.length_c   1.000
_cell.angle_alpha   90.00
_cell.angle_beta   90.00
_cell.angle_gamma   90.00
#
_symmetry.space_group_name_H-M   'P 1'
#
loop_
_entity.id
_entity.type
_entity.pdbx_description
1 polymer ?
#
loop_
_entity_poly.entity_id
_entity_poly.type
_entity_poly.pdbx_seq_one_letter_code
_entity_poly.pdbx_strand_id
1 'polypeptide(L)'
;MQNIQISIGQQFYSKDYDETLEVYSIREQPDPKIYLSGTTSDREVSLYKSDIVRLLNEERLKEVNTPKKSLNTDVLNSFIGDLAWRKDTEMDRLKQVYLSFSPQEREFVDKNAVREGASSIEEYYQRMKKKN
;
A
#
# COMPACT_ATOMS: atom_id res chain seq x y z
N MET A 1 0.51 -25.93 -1.75
CA MET A 1 1.26 -24.67 -1.95
C MET A 1 1.21 -23.89 -0.65
N GLN A 2 2.34 -23.41 -0.13
CA GLN A 2 2.34 -22.52 1.03
C GLN A 2 1.50 -21.29 0.73
N ASN A 3 0.46 -21.07 1.52
CA ASN A 3 -0.42 -19.92 1.36
C ASN A 3 0.17 -18.75 2.16
N ILE A 4 1.27 -18.19 1.68
CA ILE A 4 1.86 -16.99 2.29
C ILE A 4 0.96 -15.79 1.99
N GLN A 5 0.62 -15.05 3.04
CA GLN A 5 -0.05 -13.77 2.93
C GLN A 5 1.04 -12.71 2.74
N ILE A 6 1.05 -12.04 1.58
CA ILE A 6 1.96 -10.93 1.31
C ILE A 6 1.24 -9.63 1.61
N SER A 7 1.87 -8.76 2.38
CA SER A 7 1.33 -7.44 2.72
C SER A 7 2.27 -6.36 2.21
N ILE A 8 1.71 -5.19 1.92
CA ILE A 8 2.49 -3.97 1.70
C ILE A 8 3.36 -3.70 2.95
N GLY A 9 4.51 -3.04 2.80
CA GLY A 9 5.46 -2.78 3.89
C GLY A 9 6.18 -4.02 4.42
N GLN A 10 5.84 -5.23 3.94
CA GLN A 10 6.59 -6.43 4.23
C GLN A 10 7.94 -6.36 3.52
N GLN A 11 8.98 -6.83 4.20
CA GLN A 11 10.34 -6.76 3.69
C GLN A 11 10.93 -8.16 3.48
N PHE A 12 11.64 -8.32 2.37
CA PHE A 12 12.36 -9.53 2.02
C PHE A 12 13.80 -9.18 1.71
N TYR A 13 14.73 -9.83 2.39
CA TYR A 13 16.13 -9.80 2.00
C TYR A 13 16.31 -10.72 0.79
N SER A 14 16.84 -10.18 -0.30
CA SER A 14 17.15 -10.91 -1.51
C SER A 14 18.65 -11.17 -1.63
N LYS A 15 19.02 -12.45 -1.67
CA LYS A 15 20.41 -12.86 -1.90
C LYS A 15 20.90 -12.52 -3.31
N ASP A 16 20.00 -12.49 -4.29
CA ASP A 16 20.35 -12.19 -5.69
C ASP A 16 20.81 -10.74 -5.87
N TYR A 17 20.23 -9.86 -5.07
CA TYR A 17 20.44 -8.42 -5.12
C TYR A 17 21.34 -7.90 -4.00
N ASP A 18 21.66 -8.77 -3.04
CA ASP A 18 22.29 -8.45 -1.75
C ASP A 18 21.66 -7.23 -1.07
N GLU A 19 20.33 -7.20 -1.04
CA GLU A 19 19.55 -6.04 -0.60
C GLU A 19 18.20 -6.44 0.00
N THR A 20 17.72 -5.65 0.95
CA THR A 20 16.34 -5.75 1.45
C THR A 20 15.38 -4.98 0.53
N LEU A 21 14.35 -5.69 0.06
CA LEU A 21 13.28 -5.19 -0.76
C LEU A 21 12.00 -5.04 0.07
N GLU A 22 11.34 -3.89 -0.02
CA GLU A 22 10.04 -3.63 0.63
C GLU A 22 8.91 -3.71 -0.38
N VAL A 23 7.83 -4.41 -0.03
CA VAL A 23 6.62 -4.47 -0.87
C VAL A 23 5.91 -3.12 -0.82
N TYR A 24 5.90 -2.38 -1.92
CA TYR A 24 5.23 -1.07 -1.99
C TYR A 24 3.92 -1.09 -2.76
N SER A 25 3.61 -2.13 -3.52
CA SER A 25 2.32 -2.28 -4.23
C SER A 25 1.99 -3.74 -4.52
N ILE A 26 0.69 -4.06 -4.56
CA ILE A 26 0.16 -5.39 -4.88
C ILE A 26 -0.97 -5.18 -5.89
N ARG A 27 -0.89 -5.87 -7.02
CA ARG A 27 -1.98 -5.94 -8.01
C ARG A 27 -2.71 -7.27 -7.86
N GLU A 28 -3.93 -7.20 -7.37
CA GLU A 28 -4.82 -8.34 -7.20
C GLU A 28 -5.25 -8.94 -8.55
N GLN A 29 -4.93 -10.21 -8.74
CA GLN A 29 -5.24 -11.05 -9.90
C GLN A 29 -5.05 -12.53 -9.48
N PRO A 30 -5.37 -13.55 -10.30
CA PRO A 30 -5.28 -14.95 -9.90
C PRO A 30 -3.93 -15.37 -9.30
N ASP A 31 -2.84 -14.80 -9.82
CA ASP A 31 -1.51 -14.83 -9.20
C ASP A 31 -1.04 -13.38 -8.97
N PRO A 32 -1.20 -12.82 -7.76
CA PRO A 32 -0.94 -11.40 -7.49
C PRO A 32 0.45 -10.96 -7.94
N LYS A 33 0.51 -9.82 -8.64
CA LYS A 33 1.80 -9.21 -8.99
C LYS A 33 2.21 -8.26 -7.87
N ILE A 34 3.39 -8.52 -7.31
CA ILE A 34 3.97 -7.84 -6.16
C ILE A 34 5.08 -6.92 -6.66
N TYR A 35 5.02 -5.66 -6.26
CA TYR A 35 6.03 -4.66 -6.59
C TYR A 35 6.84 -4.36 -5.35
N LEU A 36 8.16 -4.46 -5.48
CA LEU A 36 9.11 -4.27 -4.42
C LEU A 36 10.11 -3.17 -4.78
N SER A 37 10.50 -2.38 -3.78
CA SER A 37 11.52 -1.34 -3.90
C SER A 37 12.71 -1.66 -3.00
N GLY A 38 13.90 -1.38 -3.49
CA GLY A 38 15.11 -1.37 -2.68
C GLY A 38 14.98 -0.45 -1.49
N THR A 39 15.51 -0.86 -0.35
CA THR A 39 15.53 -0.02 0.86
C THR A 39 16.81 0.81 0.96
N THR A 40 17.84 0.44 0.21
CA THR A 40 19.14 1.14 0.18
C THR A 40 19.52 1.62 -1.22
N SER A 41 18.71 1.30 -2.23
CA SER A 41 18.88 1.74 -3.61
C SER A 41 17.55 2.15 -4.25
N ASP A 42 17.62 2.73 -5.45
CA ASP A 42 16.49 3.06 -6.33
C ASP A 42 15.97 1.84 -7.13
N ARG A 43 16.36 0.63 -6.74
CA ARG A 43 15.99 -0.60 -7.43
C ARG A 43 14.48 -0.85 -7.31
N GLU A 44 13.86 -1.18 -8.43
CA GLU A 44 12.49 -1.69 -8.48
C GLU A 44 12.46 -3.11 -9.04
N VAL A 45 11.71 -3.99 -8.38
CA VAL A 45 11.54 -5.38 -8.77
C VAL A 45 10.05 -5.72 -8.78
N SER A 46 9.60 -6.45 -9.79
CA SER A 46 8.25 -7.00 -9.81
C SER A 46 8.28 -8.51 -9.90
N LEU A 47 7.59 -9.19 -8.98
CA LEU A 47 7.50 -10.65 -8.91
C LEU A 47 6.04 -11.07 -8.82
N TYR A 48 5.72 -12.27 -9.29
CA TYR A 48 4.44 -12.88 -8.95
C TYR A 48 4.48 -13.48 -7.55
N LYS A 49 3.32 -13.64 -6.90
CA LYS A 49 3.23 -14.29 -5.60
C LYS A 49 3.81 -15.71 -5.68
N SER A 50 3.53 -16.43 -6.75
CA SER A 50 4.12 -17.76 -7.00
C SER A 50 5.66 -17.74 -7.06
N ASP A 51 6.26 -16.71 -7.67
CA ASP A 51 7.71 -16.52 -7.69
C ASP A 51 8.27 -16.26 -6.30
N ILE A 52 7.62 -15.44 -5.49
CA ILE A 52 8.06 -15.19 -4.11
C ILE A 52 8.00 -16.48 -3.28
N VAL A 53 6.92 -17.28 -3.40
CA VAL A 53 6.84 -18.61 -2.76
C VAL A 53 8.03 -19.46 -3.18
N ARG A 54 8.32 -19.53 -4.47
CA ARG A 54 9.43 -20.32 -5.01
C ARG A 54 10.77 -19.84 -4.45
N LEU A 55 11.05 -18.54 -4.49
CA LEU A 55 12.31 -17.96 -4.03
C LEU A 55 12.51 -18.07 -2.52
N LEU A 56 11.42 -18.05 -1.73
CA LEU A 56 11.48 -18.36 -0.30
C LEU A 56 11.87 -19.82 -0.04
N ASN A 57 11.29 -20.76 -0.81
CA ASN A 57 11.62 -22.18 -0.71
C ASN A 57 13.05 -22.48 -1.20
N GLU A 58 13.55 -21.73 -2.19
CA GLU A 58 14.94 -21.79 -2.67
C GLU A 58 15.92 -21.04 -1.74
N GLU A 59 15.43 -20.46 -0.63
CA GLU A 59 16.18 -19.60 0.29
C GLU A 59 16.88 -18.40 -0.39
N ARG A 60 16.43 -18.00 -1.57
CA ARG A 60 16.94 -16.82 -2.31
C ARG A 60 16.29 -15.53 -1.83
N LEU A 61 15.07 -15.63 -1.30
CA LEU A 61 14.44 -14.62 -0.48
C LEU A 61 14.38 -15.09 0.98
N LYS A 62 14.50 -14.15 1.91
CA LYS A 62 14.26 -14.37 3.33
C LYS A 62 13.37 -13.25 3.87
N GLU A 63 12.26 -13.61 4.50
CA GLU A 63 11.42 -12.62 5.17
C GLU A 63 12.22 -11.95 6.30
N VAL A 64 12.24 -10.63 6.27
CA VAL A 64 12.84 -9.83 7.34
C VAL A 64 11.74 -9.59 8.37
N ASN A 65 11.96 -10.06 9.60
CA ASN A 65 11.13 -9.69 10.74
C ASN A 65 11.42 -8.23 11.12
N THR A 66 11.03 -7.30 10.26
CA THR A 66 10.91 -5.91 10.67
C THR A 66 9.61 -5.75 11.44
N PRO A 67 9.60 -4.97 12.54
CA PRO A 67 8.34 -4.51 13.11
C PRO A 67 7.56 -3.86 11.98
N LYS A 68 6.39 -4.41 11.64
CA LYS A 68 5.48 -3.79 10.68
C LYS A 68 5.41 -2.32 11.04
N LYS A 69 5.81 -1.44 10.13
CA LYS A 69 5.79 0.01 10.36
C LYS A 69 4.40 0.32 10.88
N SER A 70 4.30 0.67 12.17
CA SER A 70 3.01 0.87 12.79
C SER A 70 2.34 2.00 12.02
N LEU A 71 1.18 1.72 11.43
CA LEU A 71 0.34 2.76 10.84
C LEU A 71 0.22 3.87 11.87
N ASN A 72 0.60 5.09 11.49
CA ASN A 72 0.38 6.24 12.35
C ASN A 72 -1.11 6.59 12.28
N THR A 73 -1.90 5.86 13.05
CA THR A 73 -3.36 5.93 13.02
C THR A 73 -3.86 7.33 13.38
N ASP A 74 -3.10 8.11 14.14
CA ASP A 74 -3.46 9.49 14.48
C ASP A 74 -3.47 10.40 13.25
N VAL A 75 -2.46 10.26 12.38
CA VAL A 75 -2.39 11.01 11.10
C VAL A 75 -3.52 10.57 10.17
N LEU A 76 -3.80 9.26 10.09
CA LEU A 76 -4.83 8.72 9.21
C LEU A 76 -6.25 9.07 9.69
N ASN A 77 -6.51 9.00 10.99
CA ASN A 77 -7.77 9.40 11.59
C ASN A 77 -7.99 10.91 11.47
N SER A 78 -6.93 11.71 11.62
CA SER A 78 -6.99 13.14 11.34
C SER A 78 -7.35 13.42 9.87
N PHE A 79 -6.76 12.68 8.93
CA PHE A 79 -7.08 12.81 7.51
C PHE A 79 -8.53 12.41 7.19
N ILE A 80 -9.03 11.32 7.78
CA ILE A 80 -10.45 10.90 7.65
C ILE A 80 -11.37 11.99 8.21
N GLY A 81 -11.01 12.59 9.35
CA GLY A 81 -11.74 13.71 9.94
C GLY A 81 -11.76 14.93 9.02
N ASP A 82 -10.62 15.32 8.44
CA ASP A 82 -10.59 16.37 7.41
C ASP A 82 -11.51 15.99 6.23
N LEU A 83 -11.47 14.75 5.77
CA LEU A 83 -12.26 14.29 4.63
C LEU A 83 -13.79 14.35 4.88
N ALA A 84 -14.24 14.05 6.10
CA ALA A 84 -15.67 14.04 6.45
C ALA A 84 -16.28 15.44 6.56
N TRP A 85 -15.48 16.48 6.81
CA TRP A 85 -15.98 17.83 7.17
C TRP A 85 -15.65 18.93 6.14
N ARG A 86 -14.92 18.67 5.06
CA ARG A 86 -14.41 19.71 4.14
C ARG A 86 -15.30 20.00 2.92
N LYS A 87 -15.22 21.24 2.42
CA LYS A 87 -15.88 21.74 1.20
C LYS A 87 -15.03 21.45 -0.05
N ASP A 88 -15.67 21.40 -1.22
CA ASP A 88 -15.10 21.05 -2.54
C ASP A 88 -13.73 21.72 -2.87
N THR A 89 -13.47 22.93 -2.37
CA THR A 89 -12.25 23.72 -2.68
C THR A 89 -10.96 23.22 -2.03
N GLU A 90 -11.02 22.37 -1.00
CA GLU A 90 -9.81 21.84 -0.33
C GLU A 90 -9.50 20.39 -0.74
N MET A 91 -10.28 19.86 -1.68
CA MET A 91 -10.23 18.46 -2.11
C MET A 91 -8.96 18.13 -2.88
N ASP A 92 -8.42 19.06 -3.66
CA ASP A 92 -7.16 18.87 -4.38
C ASP A 92 -5.97 18.69 -3.43
N ARG A 93 -5.96 19.41 -2.30
CA ARG A 93 -4.94 19.26 -1.26
C ARG A 93 -5.07 17.91 -0.57
N LEU A 94 -6.29 17.49 -0.22
CA LEU A 94 -6.55 16.18 0.38
C LEU A 94 -6.16 15.04 -0.55
N LYS A 95 -6.36 15.22 -1.86
CA LYS A 95 -5.91 14.26 -2.88
C LYS A 95 -4.41 14.09 -2.91
N GLN A 96 -3.66 15.19 -2.85
CA GLN A 96 -2.19 15.13 -2.79
C GLN A 96 -1.71 14.41 -1.52
N VAL A 97 -2.37 14.66 -0.39
CA VAL A 97 -2.06 13.98 0.88
C VAL A 97 -2.38 12.48 0.79
N TYR A 98 -3.56 12.11 0.29
CA TYR A 98 -3.95 10.71 0.08
C TYR A 98 -3.01 9.97 -0.88
N LEU A 99 -2.58 10.62 -1.97
CA LEU A 99 -1.60 10.06 -2.92
C LEU A 99 -0.19 9.97 -2.33
N SER A 100 0.11 10.66 -1.24
CA SER A 100 1.38 10.52 -0.51
C SER A 100 1.37 9.34 0.46
N PHE A 101 0.20 8.80 0.81
CA PHE A 101 0.07 7.65 1.71
C PHE A 101 0.54 6.37 1.05
N SER A 102 1.13 5.49 1.86
CA SER A 102 1.39 4.10 1.49
C SER A 102 0.08 3.34 1.23
N PRO A 103 0.09 2.22 0.49
CA PRO A 103 -1.15 1.49 0.24
C PRO A 103 -1.85 0.97 1.49
N GLN A 104 -1.14 0.66 2.58
CA GLN A 104 -1.76 0.26 3.86
C GLN A 104 -2.49 1.41 4.52
N GLU A 105 -1.89 2.61 4.47
CA GLU A 105 -2.49 3.84 4.97
C GLU A 105 -3.73 4.21 4.15
N ARG A 106 -3.68 4.05 2.82
CA ARG A 106 -4.84 4.23 1.94
C ARG A 106 -5.94 3.22 2.23
N GLU A 107 -5.62 1.94 2.34
CA GLU A 107 -6.59 0.89 2.65
C GLU A 107 -7.26 1.14 4.02
N PHE A 108 -6.48 1.60 5.01
CA PHE A 108 -7.01 2.01 6.32
C PHE A 108 -7.97 3.19 6.18
N VAL A 109 -7.58 4.23 5.44
CA VAL A 109 -8.41 5.41 5.19
C VAL A 109 -9.69 5.03 4.45
N ASP A 110 -9.62 4.23 3.40
CA ASP A 110 -10.77 3.82 2.60
C ASP A 110 -11.79 3.04 3.43
N LYS A 111 -11.32 2.11 4.27
CA LYS A 111 -12.18 1.31 5.16
C LYS A 111 -12.85 2.15 6.24
N ASN A 112 -12.16 3.15 6.78
CA ASN A 112 -12.66 3.93 7.91
C ASN A 112 -13.39 5.22 7.49
N ALA A 113 -13.09 5.80 6.33
CA ALA A 113 -13.82 6.96 5.79
C ALA A 113 -15.29 6.63 5.49
N VAL A 114 -15.56 5.43 4.96
CA VAL A 114 -16.94 4.96 4.71
C VAL A 114 -17.74 4.83 6.02
N ARG A 115 -17.06 4.46 7.11
CA ARG A 115 -17.67 4.26 8.43
C ARG A 115 -18.03 5.59 9.12
N GLU A 116 -17.28 6.64 8.85
CA GLU A 116 -17.50 8.01 9.35
C GLU A 116 -18.46 8.83 8.46
N GLY A 117 -19.14 8.19 7.49
CA GLY A 117 -20.15 8.85 6.66
C GLY A 117 -19.58 9.71 5.53
N ALA A 118 -18.26 9.71 5.32
CA ALA A 118 -17.68 10.25 4.10
C ALA A 118 -17.97 9.28 2.94
N SER A 119 -18.39 9.81 1.79
CA SER A 119 -18.45 9.01 0.56
C SER A 119 -17.06 8.41 0.30
N SER A 120 -16.97 7.15 -0.16
CA SER A 120 -15.65 6.56 -0.39
C SER A 120 -14.83 7.50 -1.28
N ILE A 121 -13.59 7.76 -0.90
CA ILE A 121 -12.71 8.75 -1.55
C ILE A 121 -12.69 8.51 -3.06
N GLU A 122 -12.64 7.24 -3.46
CA GLU A 122 -12.70 6.78 -4.84
C GLU A 122 -14.03 7.14 -5.54
N GLU A 123 -15.18 6.86 -4.92
CA GLU A 123 -16.50 7.15 -5.48
C GLU A 123 -16.79 8.66 -5.57
N TYR A 124 -16.27 9.45 -4.63
CA TYR A 124 -16.33 10.91 -4.67
C TYR A 124 -15.39 11.49 -5.75
N TYR A 125 -14.17 10.97 -5.91
CA TYR A 125 -13.27 11.36 -7.01
C TYR A 125 -13.86 11.03 -8.38
N GLN A 126 -14.51 9.88 -8.53
CA GLN A 126 -15.20 9.50 -9.77
C GLN A 126 -16.41 10.42 -10.05
N ARG A 127 -17.14 10.88 -9.02
CA ARG A 127 -18.20 11.89 -9.17
C ARG A 127 -17.66 13.25 -9.59
N MET A 128 -16.55 13.71 -9.02
CA MET A 128 -15.90 14.98 -9.40
C MET A 128 -15.35 14.94 -10.83
N LYS A 129 -14.80 13.80 -11.26
CA LYS A 129 -14.35 13.61 -12.66
C LYS A 129 -15.49 13.68 -13.68
N LYS A 130 -16.72 13.27 -13.31
CA LYS A 130 -17.92 13.34 -14.18
C LYS A 130 -18.53 14.74 -14.30
N LYS A 131 -18.10 15.71 -13.48
CA LYS A 131 -18.58 17.10 -13.53
C LYS A 131 -17.74 18.02 -14.43
N ASN A 132 -16.67 17.52 -15.03
CA ASN A 132 -15.88 18.20 -16.06
C ASN A 132 -16.15 17.63 -17.45
#